data_AF-A0A914J566-F1
#
_entry.id   AF-A0A914J566-F1
#
_cell.length_a   1.000
_cell.length_b   1.000
_cell.length_c   1.000
_cell.angle_alpha   90.00
_cell.angle_beta   90.00
_cell.angle_gamma   90.00
#
_symmetry.space_group_name_H-M   'P 1'
#
loop_
_entity.id
_entity.type
_entity.pdbx_description
1 polymer ?
#
loop_
_entity_poly.entity_id
_entity_poly.type
_entity_poly.pdbx_seq_one_letter_code
_entity_poly.pdbx_strand_id
1 'polypeptide(L)'
;MEFHQIFLGVILAFFLTGGHAKESDSDDIQVEDYVPPSFTPPSVKQNDVFFVDWFDSLDGIGTRWIKSAAKKDGIEENLAMYNGEWYIGSPSNVVIEEDYGLVVKTKARHHAIAAKLAKPFDFSGKPLVVQYEVKYEEGQECGGGYVKLLSAGIEKKISSFNDQTPYTIMFGPDKCGQTAKVHFIIKLKNPKNETISEHHVKEPSKSVMSYFEDKMTHLYTLKITSDNKFSVSVDNTVISSGSLMTDLIPSVEPPKQIYDPEDKKPQDWDEREYIPDSSAVKPEDWDESQPKEIIDESAVKPSDWLEDEEPLIFDTSAVKPDDWDVEMDGEWEPKLIANPKCAGISGCGKWSQPMKPNPAYKGKWEPPMISNPNYKGKWSPKLIDNPNYYEPNPYKQLEKITALGFELWTMSSGIVFDNILITDDENLAHVFAAETFTVKRRQEELYAAVKNPTKGIFQSLIDATEERPWLWAVYTLALLIPTILISIVCFGRKTSPVPNVKKTDEPVEDVEDEINPDEVVDIQAENVEINAPIDSNEAEVENVEESEKSGSSSIEPSPKTRRRPRKV
;
A
#
# COMPACT_ATOMS: atom_id res chain seq x y z
N MET A 1 -41.78 34.04 -31.55
CA MET A 1 -42.19 34.09 -30.12
C MET A 1 -43.05 32.89 -29.71
N GLU A 2 -43.79 32.23 -30.60
CA GLU A 2 -44.69 31.12 -30.24
C GLU A 2 -43.98 29.86 -29.70
N PHE A 3 -42.79 29.51 -30.21
CA PHE A 3 -42.01 28.39 -29.66
C PHE A 3 -41.60 28.56 -28.18
N HIS A 4 -41.53 29.80 -27.68
CA HIS A 4 -41.17 30.05 -26.28
C HIS A 4 -42.33 29.77 -25.33
N GLN A 5 -43.58 30.06 -25.74
CA GLN A 5 -44.75 29.73 -24.93
C GLN A 5 -45.08 28.24 -24.91
N ILE A 6 -44.81 27.50 -26.00
CA ILE A 6 -44.97 26.04 -26.00
C ILE A 6 -43.94 25.38 -25.07
N PHE A 7 -42.69 25.84 -25.07
CA PHE A 7 -41.65 25.28 -24.19
C PHE A 7 -41.90 25.61 -22.71
N LEU A 8 -42.30 26.85 -22.39
CA LEU A 8 -42.77 27.23 -21.05
C LEU A 8 -44.01 26.44 -20.63
N GLY A 9 -44.96 26.19 -21.54
CA GLY A 9 -46.16 25.41 -21.26
C GLY A 9 -45.88 23.94 -20.95
N VAL A 10 -44.93 23.31 -21.65
CA VAL A 10 -44.51 21.92 -21.37
C VAL A 10 -43.74 21.81 -20.05
N ILE A 11 -42.89 22.78 -19.73
CA ILE A 11 -42.22 22.85 -18.42
C ILE A 11 -43.26 23.04 -17.30
N LEU A 12 -44.21 23.98 -17.45
CA LEU A 12 -45.26 24.19 -16.44
C LEU A 12 -46.18 22.96 -16.29
N ALA A 13 -46.47 22.23 -17.36
CA ALA A 13 -47.26 21.00 -17.31
C ALA A 13 -46.51 19.84 -16.61
N PHE A 14 -45.19 19.74 -16.77
CA PHE A 14 -44.37 18.79 -16.00
C PHE A 14 -44.30 19.16 -14.51
N PHE A 15 -44.27 20.46 -14.17
CA PHE A 15 -44.32 20.93 -12.78
C PHE A 15 -45.72 20.87 -12.14
N LEU A 16 -46.81 20.80 -12.91
CA LEU A 16 -48.19 20.81 -12.40
C LEU A 16 -48.93 19.45 -12.49
N THR A 17 -48.29 18.41 -13.05
CA THR A 17 -48.81 17.03 -13.02
C THR A 17 -48.05 16.12 -12.05
N GLY A 18 -46.97 16.61 -11.45
CA GLY A 18 -46.33 16.01 -10.27
C GLY A 18 -46.96 16.50 -8.97
N GLY A 19 -47.86 15.71 -8.39
CA GLY A 19 -48.23 15.84 -6.97
C GLY A 19 -49.30 16.89 -6.62
N HIS A 20 -50.58 16.50 -6.73
CA HIS A 20 -51.59 16.97 -5.78
C HIS A 20 -51.43 16.18 -4.46
N ALA A 21 -50.29 16.35 -3.80
CA ALA A 21 -50.16 16.00 -2.39
C ALA A 21 -50.80 17.14 -1.58
N LYS A 22 -51.62 16.78 -0.58
CA LYS A 22 -52.13 17.79 0.35
C LYS A 22 -50.96 18.42 1.08
N GLU A 23 -51.08 19.72 1.30
CA GLU A 23 -50.42 20.43 2.39
C GLU A 23 -51.02 19.87 3.70
N SER A 24 -50.47 18.74 4.17
CA SER A 24 -50.65 18.26 5.53
C SER A 24 -49.68 18.97 6.46
N ASP A 25 -50.01 18.98 7.74
CA ASP A 25 -49.18 19.54 8.81
C ASP A 25 -47.74 19.00 8.79
N SER A 26 -46.91 19.63 9.61
CA SER A 26 -45.58 19.16 9.98
C SER A 26 -45.64 17.74 10.59
N ASP A 27 -45.66 16.73 9.74
CA ASP A 27 -45.35 15.37 10.11
C ASP A 27 -43.85 15.31 10.40
N ASP A 28 -43.51 14.93 11.63
CA ASP A 28 -42.14 14.54 11.98
C ASP A 28 -41.63 13.55 10.92
N ILE A 29 -40.43 13.79 10.40
CA ILE A 29 -39.67 12.71 9.76
C ILE A 29 -39.28 11.76 10.89
N GLN A 30 -40.20 10.86 11.21
CA GLN A 30 -39.94 9.66 12.00
C GLN A 30 -38.85 8.91 11.24
N VAL A 31 -37.60 9.04 11.69
CA VAL A 31 -36.54 8.13 11.30
C VAL A 31 -37.03 6.77 11.77
N GLU A 32 -37.38 5.88 10.84
CA GLU A 32 -37.76 4.51 11.21
C GLU A 32 -36.58 3.88 11.95
N ASP A 33 -36.71 3.74 13.27
CA ASP A 33 -35.71 3.09 14.10
C ASP A 33 -35.46 1.69 13.53
N TYR A 34 -34.19 1.40 13.23
CA TYR A 34 -33.81 0.12 12.66
C TYR A 34 -34.15 -1.01 13.63
N VAL A 35 -35.13 -1.85 13.27
CA VAL A 35 -35.49 -3.04 14.05
C VAL A 35 -34.64 -4.22 13.54
N PRO A 36 -33.70 -4.75 14.34
CA PRO A 36 -32.91 -5.90 13.94
C PRO A 36 -33.78 -7.16 13.78
N PRO A 37 -33.59 -7.97 12.73
CA PRO A 37 -34.26 -9.26 12.60
C PRO A 37 -33.65 -10.29 13.56
N SER A 38 -34.41 -11.31 13.94
CA SER A 38 -33.91 -12.47 14.71
C SER A 38 -32.99 -13.36 13.86
N PHE A 39 -31.91 -13.86 14.46
CA PHE A 39 -31.00 -14.82 13.83
C PHE A 39 -31.72 -16.10 13.37
N THR A 40 -31.42 -16.55 12.14
CA THR A 40 -31.89 -17.82 11.59
C THR A 40 -30.72 -18.79 11.46
N PRO A 41 -30.70 -19.93 12.17
CA PRO A 41 -29.56 -20.84 12.12
C PRO A 41 -29.39 -21.46 10.71
N PRO A 42 -28.14 -21.59 10.23
CA PRO A 42 -27.86 -22.07 8.88
C PRO A 42 -28.20 -23.56 8.70
N SER A 43 -28.40 -23.97 7.45
CA SER A 43 -28.82 -25.34 7.08
C SER A 43 -27.72 -26.40 7.24
N VAL A 44 -26.47 -25.98 7.46
CA VAL A 44 -25.28 -26.84 7.52
C VAL A 44 -25.22 -27.65 8.82
N LYS A 45 -25.13 -28.98 8.69
CA LYS A 45 -24.97 -29.89 9.83
C LYS A 45 -23.51 -30.09 10.19
N GLN A 46 -23.22 -29.95 11.48
CA GLN A 46 -21.87 -30.06 12.04
C GLN A 46 -21.19 -31.44 11.83
N ASN A 47 -21.96 -32.50 11.57
CA ASN A 47 -21.43 -33.83 11.26
C ASN A 47 -20.98 -34.01 9.80
N ASP A 48 -21.46 -33.18 8.87
CA ASP A 48 -21.21 -33.35 7.44
C ASP A 48 -19.92 -32.63 6.99
N VAL A 49 -19.49 -31.62 7.76
CA VAL A 49 -18.27 -30.81 7.56
C VAL A 49 -17.14 -31.18 8.54
N PHE A 50 -15.96 -30.57 8.42
CA PHE A 50 -14.81 -30.81 9.31
C PHE A 50 -14.84 -29.90 10.55
N PHE A 51 -15.29 -28.67 10.36
CA PHE A 51 -15.57 -27.70 11.41
C PHE A 51 -16.67 -26.75 10.93
N VAL A 52 -17.59 -26.38 11.81
CA VAL A 52 -18.49 -25.24 11.61
C VAL A 52 -18.86 -24.66 12.97
N ASP A 53 -18.81 -23.33 13.09
CA ASP A 53 -19.17 -22.58 14.28
C ASP A 53 -19.75 -21.21 13.91
N TRP A 54 -20.98 -20.95 14.36
CA TRP A 54 -21.71 -19.69 14.26
C TRP A 54 -22.13 -19.19 15.67
N PHE A 55 -21.48 -19.71 16.71
CA PHE A 55 -21.63 -19.29 18.11
C PHE A 55 -23.07 -19.22 18.63
N ASP A 56 -23.84 -20.30 18.50
CA ASP A 56 -25.23 -20.42 19.00
C ASP A 56 -25.43 -20.17 20.51
N SER A 57 -24.34 -20.13 21.29
CA SER A 57 -24.37 -20.13 22.75
C SER A 57 -23.20 -19.38 23.37
N LEU A 58 -23.49 -18.59 24.42
CA LEU A 58 -22.52 -17.75 25.12
C LEU A 58 -21.44 -18.58 25.88
N ASP A 59 -21.76 -19.82 26.27
CA ASP A 59 -20.90 -20.71 27.06
C ASP A 59 -19.95 -21.59 26.21
N GLY A 60 -19.72 -21.24 24.94
CA GLY A 60 -18.80 -21.96 24.04
C GLY A 60 -17.32 -21.91 24.46
N ILE A 61 -16.93 -20.94 25.29
CA ILE A 61 -15.55 -20.80 25.81
C ILE A 61 -15.34 -21.74 27.01
N GLY A 62 -14.38 -22.65 26.88
CA GLY A 62 -14.03 -23.69 27.86
C GLY A 62 -14.57 -25.07 27.52
N THR A 63 -15.62 -25.15 26.70
CA THR A 63 -16.23 -26.39 26.21
C THR A 63 -15.69 -26.76 24.82
N ARG A 64 -15.94 -25.88 23.84
CA ARG A 64 -15.53 -26.04 22.44
C ARG A 64 -14.25 -25.27 22.12
N TRP A 65 -14.16 -24.05 22.64
CA TRP A 65 -13.02 -23.15 22.47
C TRP A 65 -12.14 -23.14 23.72
N ILE A 66 -10.92 -23.61 23.61
CA ILE A 66 -9.96 -23.72 24.71
C ILE A 66 -9.01 -22.50 24.63
N LYS A 67 -9.05 -21.65 25.66
CA LYS A 67 -8.09 -20.55 25.83
C LYS A 67 -6.72 -21.13 26.19
N SER A 68 -5.65 -20.57 25.63
CA SER A 68 -4.29 -20.96 26.00
C SER A 68 -3.93 -20.45 27.39
N ALA A 69 -3.23 -21.26 28.16
CA ALA A 69 -2.54 -20.88 29.39
C ALA A 69 -1.00 -20.86 29.21
N ALA A 70 -0.52 -20.85 27.97
CA ALA A 70 0.91 -20.77 27.68
C ALA A 70 1.52 -19.43 28.11
N LYS A 71 2.78 -19.50 28.57
CA LYS A 71 3.70 -18.35 28.57
C LYS A 71 4.56 -18.43 27.30
N LYS A 72 4.87 -17.27 26.73
CA LYS A 72 5.80 -17.06 25.61
C LYS A 72 7.21 -16.93 26.16
N ASP A 73 8.14 -17.73 25.64
CA ASP A 73 9.52 -17.70 26.11
C ASP A 73 10.25 -16.44 25.64
N GLY A 74 11.03 -15.81 26.55
CA GLY A 74 11.95 -14.73 26.21
C GLY A 74 11.43 -13.28 26.29
N ILE A 75 10.24 -13.05 26.87
CA ILE A 75 9.69 -11.70 27.12
C ILE A 75 9.41 -11.53 28.63
N GLU A 76 9.36 -10.29 29.13
CA GLU A 76 8.95 -9.98 30.51
C GLU A 76 7.64 -10.69 30.91
N GLU A 77 7.57 -11.23 32.12
CA GLU A 77 6.45 -12.10 32.57
C GLU A 77 5.05 -11.48 32.42
N ASN A 78 4.95 -10.15 32.42
CA ASN A 78 3.71 -9.38 32.32
C ASN A 78 3.20 -9.21 30.87
N LEU A 79 4.06 -9.43 29.88
CA LEU A 79 3.78 -9.32 28.44
C LEU A 79 3.93 -10.67 27.72
N ALA A 80 4.64 -11.62 28.34
CA ALA A 80 4.81 -13.00 27.88
C ALA A 80 3.56 -13.89 28.00
N MET A 81 2.52 -13.47 28.73
CA MET A 81 1.34 -14.31 28.95
C MET A 81 0.26 -14.03 27.89
N TYR A 82 -0.36 -15.09 27.35
CA TYR A 82 -1.59 -14.99 26.54
C TYR A 82 -2.79 -14.62 27.44
N ASN A 83 -2.78 -13.39 27.94
CA ASN A 83 -3.74 -12.85 28.90
C ASN A 83 -4.89 -12.06 28.24
N GLY A 84 -4.98 -12.09 26.92
CA GLY A 84 -6.05 -11.44 26.18
C GLY A 84 -7.43 -12.07 26.46
N GLU A 85 -8.43 -11.23 26.72
CA GLU A 85 -9.79 -11.68 27.03
C GLU A 85 -10.62 -11.92 25.76
N TRP A 86 -11.18 -13.13 25.69
CA TRP A 86 -12.14 -13.57 24.70
C TRP A 86 -13.54 -13.64 25.31
N TYR A 87 -14.53 -13.19 24.55
CA TYR A 87 -15.94 -13.16 24.94
C TYR A 87 -16.80 -13.62 23.77
N ILE A 88 -17.73 -14.56 23.97
CA ILE A 88 -18.78 -14.84 22.98
C ILE A 88 -19.97 -13.94 23.31
N GLY A 89 -20.50 -13.26 22.30
CA GLY A 89 -21.74 -12.50 22.42
C GLY A 89 -21.94 -11.53 21.25
N SER A 90 -22.96 -10.69 21.36
CA SER A 90 -23.34 -9.78 20.27
C SER A 90 -22.29 -8.69 20.03
N PRO A 91 -22.10 -8.24 18.78
CA PRO A 91 -21.33 -7.03 18.47
C PRO A 91 -21.86 -5.79 19.21
N SER A 92 -21.02 -4.75 19.32
CA SER A 92 -21.36 -3.47 19.96
C SER A 92 -22.50 -2.73 19.26
N ASN A 93 -22.63 -2.90 17.93
CA ASN A 93 -23.82 -2.52 17.19
C ASN A 93 -24.59 -3.80 16.83
N VAL A 94 -25.71 -4.06 17.51
CA VAL A 94 -26.57 -5.21 17.23
C VAL A 94 -27.32 -4.96 15.93
N VAL A 95 -27.03 -5.77 14.92
CA VAL A 95 -27.60 -5.69 13.57
C VAL A 95 -28.57 -6.84 13.31
N ILE A 96 -28.34 -8.00 13.93
CA ILE A 96 -29.24 -9.15 13.98
C ILE A 96 -29.35 -9.53 15.46
N GLU A 97 -30.56 -9.79 15.96
CA GLU A 97 -30.77 -10.26 17.33
C GLU A 97 -30.31 -11.72 17.47
N GLU A 98 -29.66 -12.05 18.57
CA GLU A 98 -29.11 -13.39 18.86
C GLU A 98 -27.98 -13.87 17.91
N ASP A 99 -27.47 -13.00 17.02
CA ASP A 99 -26.21 -13.19 16.29
C ASP A 99 -25.03 -12.90 17.23
N TYR A 100 -24.35 -13.95 17.66
CA TYR A 100 -23.18 -13.86 18.54
C TYR A 100 -21.90 -14.16 17.76
N GLY A 101 -20.79 -13.52 18.15
CA GLY A 101 -19.48 -13.82 17.60
C GLY A 101 -18.43 -13.93 18.71
N LEU A 102 -17.26 -14.44 18.34
CA LEU A 102 -16.08 -14.48 19.21
C LEU A 102 -15.36 -13.12 19.18
N VAL A 103 -15.55 -12.34 20.24
CA VAL A 103 -15.06 -10.97 20.37
C VAL A 103 -13.75 -10.90 21.16
N VAL A 104 -12.80 -10.13 20.62
CA VAL A 104 -11.54 -9.74 21.26
C VAL A 104 -11.73 -8.42 22.02
N LYS A 105 -11.70 -8.46 23.37
CA LYS A 105 -12.02 -7.28 24.20
C LYS A 105 -10.81 -6.46 24.67
N THR A 106 -9.65 -7.07 24.94
CA THR A 106 -8.51 -6.35 25.53
C THR A 106 -7.59 -5.74 24.49
N LYS A 107 -7.33 -4.43 24.59
CA LYS A 107 -6.34 -3.70 23.77
C LYS A 107 -4.90 -4.07 24.15
N ALA A 108 -4.00 -4.02 23.17
CA ALA A 108 -2.54 -4.21 23.32
C ALA A 108 -2.12 -5.51 24.04
N ARG A 109 -2.79 -6.64 23.75
CA ARG A 109 -2.52 -7.96 24.35
C ARG A 109 -2.34 -9.06 23.31
N HIS A 110 -1.65 -10.13 23.74
CA HIS A 110 -1.59 -11.41 23.03
C HIS A 110 -2.81 -12.27 23.37
N HIS A 111 -3.51 -12.73 22.34
CA HIS A 111 -4.72 -13.53 22.44
C HIS A 111 -4.47 -14.91 21.81
N ALA A 112 -4.73 -15.98 22.56
CA ALA A 112 -4.64 -17.35 22.02
C ALA A 112 -5.86 -18.20 22.44
N ILE A 113 -6.59 -18.69 21.45
CA ILE A 113 -7.73 -19.59 21.64
C ILE A 113 -7.78 -20.60 20.48
N ALA A 114 -8.15 -21.85 20.77
CA ALA A 114 -8.20 -22.89 19.76
C ALA A 114 -9.34 -23.89 20.00
N ALA A 115 -9.89 -24.41 18.91
CA ALA A 115 -10.97 -25.40 18.88
C ALA A 115 -10.52 -26.64 18.09
N LYS A 116 -11.00 -27.81 18.50
CA LYS A 116 -10.70 -29.08 17.82
C LYS A 116 -11.65 -29.30 16.64
N LEU A 117 -11.15 -29.82 15.51
CA LEU A 117 -12.00 -30.25 14.39
C LEU A 117 -12.80 -31.50 14.77
N ALA A 118 -14.01 -31.66 14.20
CA ALA A 118 -14.84 -32.84 14.42
C ALA A 118 -14.27 -34.14 13.83
N LYS A 119 -13.20 -34.04 13.03
CA LYS A 119 -13.04 -34.45 11.62
C LYS A 119 -11.60 -34.07 11.22
N PRO A 120 -10.51 -34.83 11.47
CA PRO A 120 -9.20 -34.46 10.93
C PRO A 120 -9.25 -34.34 9.40
N PHE A 121 -8.73 -33.25 8.86
CA PHE A 121 -8.65 -33.05 7.40
C PHE A 121 -7.34 -33.64 6.87
N ASP A 122 -7.43 -34.39 5.77
CA ASP A 122 -6.31 -35.10 5.14
C ASP A 122 -6.21 -34.74 3.66
N PHE A 123 -5.02 -34.36 3.19
CA PHE A 123 -4.76 -33.87 1.84
C PHE A 123 -4.63 -35.02 0.82
N SER A 124 -5.64 -35.90 0.82
CA SER A 124 -5.69 -37.14 0.02
C SER A 124 -6.30 -36.98 -1.37
N GLY A 125 -6.77 -35.77 -1.73
CA GLY A 125 -7.32 -35.45 -3.06
C GLY A 125 -8.60 -34.63 -3.07
N LYS A 126 -9.17 -34.29 -1.90
CA LYS A 126 -10.33 -33.39 -1.75
C LYS A 126 -9.89 -31.93 -1.61
N PRO A 127 -10.57 -30.95 -2.23
CA PRO A 127 -10.22 -29.56 -1.98
C PRO A 127 -10.45 -29.20 -0.51
N LEU A 128 -9.69 -28.24 -0.02
CA LEU A 128 -9.88 -27.64 1.31
C LEU A 128 -10.50 -26.27 1.10
N VAL A 129 -11.64 -26.01 1.72
CA VAL A 129 -12.27 -24.68 1.79
C VAL A 129 -12.33 -24.26 3.25
N VAL A 130 -11.75 -23.10 3.55
CA VAL A 130 -11.78 -22.46 4.88
C VAL A 130 -12.39 -21.09 4.70
N GLN A 131 -13.45 -20.81 5.45
CA GLN A 131 -14.22 -19.58 5.35
C GLN A 131 -14.53 -19.07 6.76
N TYR A 132 -14.42 -17.76 6.97
CA TYR A 132 -14.85 -17.11 8.20
C TYR A 132 -15.06 -15.60 8.01
N GLU A 133 -15.84 -15.01 8.91
CA GLU A 133 -16.14 -13.59 8.96
C GLU A 133 -15.22 -12.88 9.97
N VAL A 134 -14.79 -11.66 9.64
CA VAL A 134 -14.09 -10.74 10.56
C VAL A 134 -14.71 -9.35 10.48
N LYS A 135 -15.00 -8.76 11.64
CA LYS A 135 -15.44 -7.36 11.76
C LYS A 135 -14.50 -6.59 12.68
N TYR A 136 -14.14 -5.37 12.29
CA TYR A 136 -13.30 -4.45 13.06
C TYR A 136 -14.12 -3.26 13.57
N GLU A 137 -14.78 -3.38 14.73
CA GLU A 137 -15.75 -2.39 15.19
C GLU A 137 -15.16 -0.99 15.45
N GLU A 138 -13.96 -0.93 16.04
CA GLU A 138 -13.24 0.33 16.25
C GLU A 138 -12.39 0.74 15.04
N GLY A 139 -12.11 -0.20 14.13
CA GLY A 139 -11.06 -0.13 13.11
C GLY A 139 -9.72 -0.71 13.59
N GLN A 140 -8.89 -1.17 12.65
CA GLN A 140 -7.60 -1.80 12.98
C GLN A 140 -6.40 -0.85 12.73
N GLU A 141 -5.62 -0.57 13.78
CA GLU A 141 -4.35 0.18 13.68
C GLU A 141 -3.15 -0.76 13.48
N CYS A 142 -2.96 -1.69 14.42
CA CYS A 142 -1.99 -2.77 14.30
C CYS A 142 -2.47 -4.04 15.01
N GLY A 143 -2.61 -5.13 14.25
CA GLY A 143 -2.90 -6.48 14.72
C GLY A 143 -3.55 -7.37 13.67
N GLY A 144 -3.50 -8.68 13.95
CA GLY A 144 -3.99 -9.72 13.05
C GLY A 144 -5.47 -10.06 13.25
N GLY A 145 -6.11 -10.50 12.16
CA GLY A 145 -7.39 -11.22 12.14
C GLY A 145 -7.28 -12.60 11.47
N TYR A 146 -6.09 -13.21 11.48
CA TYR A 146 -5.82 -14.47 10.81
C TYR A 146 -6.05 -15.72 11.67
N VAL A 147 -6.42 -16.81 11.01
CA VAL A 147 -6.60 -18.13 11.60
C VAL A 147 -5.40 -19.04 11.29
N LYS A 148 -5.00 -19.87 12.26
CA LYS A 148 -3.97 -20.90 12.12
C LYS A 148 -4.62 -22.29 12.13
N LEU A 149 -4.38 -23.07 11.09
CA LEU A 149 -4.79 -24.48 11.00
C LEU A 149 -3.68 -25.35 11.55
N LEU A 150 -3.95 -26.01 12.67
CA LEU A 150 -2.96 -26.66 13.52
C LEU A 150 -2.70 -28.11 13.10
N SER A 151 -1.42 -28.45 12.99
CA SER A 151 -0.94 -29.75 12.52
C SER A 151 -1.29 -30.90 13.48
N ALA A 152 -1.22 -32.13 12.97
CA ALA A 152 -1.60 -33.32 13.73
C ALA A 152 -0.77 -33.50 15.01
N GLY A 153 -1.46 -33.84 16.11
CA GLY A 153 -0.85 -34.13 17.41
C GLY A 153 -1.04 -33.02 18.46
N ILE A 154 -1.43 -31.81 18.05
CA ILE A 154 -1.70 -30.69 18.97
C ILE A 154 -2.98 -30.88 19.79
N GLU A 155 -3.88 -31.79 19.40
CA GLU A 155 -5.10 -32.13 20.14
C GLU A 155 -4.90 -32.40 21.64
N LYS A 156 -3.71 -32.88 22.03
CA LYS A 156 -3.34 -33.19 23.43
C LYS A 156 -2.71 -32.01 24.20
N LYS A 157 -2.46 -30.89 23.52
CA LYS A 157 -1.72 -29.71 24.00
C LYS A 157 -2.41 -28.38 23.65
N ILE A 158 -3.71 -28.39 23.33
CA ILE A 158 -4.47 -27.18 22.96
C ILE A 158 -4.40 -26.10 24.05
N SER A 159 -4.36 -26.50 25.33
CA SER A 159 -4.21 -25.60 26.48
C SER A 159 -2.85 -24.90 26.58
N SER A 160 -1.85 -25.31 25.80
CA SER A 160 -0.51 -24.70 25.73
C SER A 160 -0.21 -24.18 24.32
N PHE A 161 -1.22 -23.65 23.63
CA PHE A 161 -1.08 -23.07 22.29
C PHE A 161 -0.29 -21.75 22.33
N ASN A 162 0.73 -21.62 21.49
CA ASN A 162 1.62 -20.48 21.41
C ASN A 162 2.09 -20.21 19.96
N ASP A 163 2.85 -19.12 19.78
CA ASP A 163 3.52 -18.72 18.54
C ASP A 163 4.37 -19.83 17.90
N GLN A 164 5.08 -20.63 18.71
CA GLN A 164 5.91 -21.76 18.26
C GLN A 164 5.11 -23.03 17.90
N THR A 165 3.80 -23.06 18.12
CA THR A 165 2.98 -24.26 17.89
C THR A 165 2.94 -24.59 16.38
N PRO A 166 3.22 -25.84 15.95
CA PRO A 166 3.28 -26.18 14.53
C PRO A 166 1.90 -26.06 13.87
N TYR A 167 1.83 -25.22 12.84
CA TYR A 167 0.63 -25.02 12.02
C TYR A 167 0.94 -25.41 10.57
N THR A 168 -0.04 -25.98 9.88
CA THR A 168 0.07 -26.37 8.48
C THR A 168 -0.18 -25.16 7.56
N ILE A 169 -1.20 -24.36 7.90
CA ILE A 169 -1.63 -23.18 7.12
C ILE A 169 -1.93 -22.04 8.09
N MET A 170 -1.51 -20.81 7.75
CA MET A 170 -2.03 -19.57 8.33
C MET A 170 -2.74 -18.78 7.23
N PHE A 171 -3.95 -18.32 7.51
CA PHE A 171 -4.80 -17.61 6.55
C PHE A 171 -5.52 -16.44 7.19
N GLY A 172 -5.53 -15.26 6.57
CA GLY A 172 -6.43 -14.17 6.92
C GLY A 172 -5.84 -12.76 6.92
N PRO A 173 -6.67 -11.75 7.26
CA PRO A 173 -6.25 -10.36 7.30
C PRO A 173 -5.21 -10.08 8.40
N ASP A 174 -4.29 -9.19 8.11
CA ASP A 174 -3.33 -8.60 9.06
C ASP A 174 -3.01 -7.17 8.64
N LYS A 175 -3.10 -6.22 9.58
CA LYS A 175 -2.77 -4.82 9.34
C LYS A 175 -1.85 -4.33 10.43
N CYS A 176 -0.78 -3.63 10.06
CA CYS A 176 0.01 -2.85 10.99
C CYS A 176 0.48 -1.55 10.33
N GLY A 177 0.00 -0.42 10.87
CA GLY A 177 0.26 0.91 10.33
C GLY A 177 -0.26 1.04 8.89
N GLN A 178 0.64 1.41 7.98
CA GLN A 178 0.33 1.56 6.55
C GLN A 178 0.37 0.25 5.76
N THR A 179 0.73 -0.87 6.39
CA THR A 179 0.75 -2.18 5.74
C THR A 179 -0.49 -2.98 6.10
N ALA A 180 -1.30 -3.35 5.12
CA ALA A 180 -2.37 -4.33 5.27
C ALA A 180 -2.22 -5.43 4.23
N LYS A 181 -2.39 -6.68 4.67
CA LYS A 181 -2.16 -7.89 3.88
C LYS A 181 -3.22 -8.92 4.23
N VAL A 182 -3.48 -9.83 3.30
CA VAL A 182 -4.16 -11.10 3.62
C VAL A 182 -3.09 -12.17 3.55
N HIS A 183 -2.64 -12.63 4.71
CA HIS A 183 -1.68 -13.73 4.80
C HIS A 183 -2.32 -14.99 4.22
N PHE A 184 -1.59 -15.67 3.36
CA PHE A 184 -1.76 -17.11 3.14
C PHE A 184 -0.36 -17.70 3.16
N ILE A 185 -0.05 -18.43 4.23
CA ILE A 185 1.25 -19.02 4.53
C ILE A 185 1.05 -20.53 4.66
N ILE A 186 1.88 -21.32 4.00
CA ILE A 186 1.92 -22.77 4.19
C ILE A 186 3.26 -23.19 4.80
N LYS A 187 3.23 -24.22 5.64
CA LYS A 187 4.43 -24.92 6.09
C LYS A 187 4.54 -26.25 5.36
N LEU A 188 5.71 -26.52 4.79
CA LEU A 188 6.00 -27.76 4.10
C LEU A 188 7.20 -28.44 4.76
N LYS A 189 7.04 -29.73 5.07
CA LYS A 189 8.12 -30.56 5.61
C LYS A 189 8.84 -31.25 4.47
N ASN A 190 10.14 -30.96 4.30
CA ASN A 190 10.96 -31.62 3.30
C ASN A 190 11.15 -33.13 3.68
N PRO A 191 10.82 -34.08 2.77
CA PRO A 191 10.85 -35.51 3.08
C PRO A 191 12.27 -36.10 3.22
N LYS A 192 13.33 -35.39 2.80
CA LYS A 192 14.72 -35.87 2.86
C LYS A 192 15.45 -35.52 4.17
N ASN A 193 15.26 -34.30 4.65
CA ASN A 193 16.01 -33.75 5.80
C ASN A 193 15.10 -33.34 6.97
N GLU A 194 13.80 -33.56 6.85
CA GLU A 194 12.75 -33.21 7.83
C GLU A 194 12.62 -31.72 8.18
N THR A 195 13.33 -30.82 7.50
CA THR A 195 13.23 -29.37 7.76
C THR A 195 11.88 -28.84 7.30
N ILE A 196 11.24 -28.04 8.16
CA ILE A 196 10.01 -27.32 7.82
C ILE A 196 10.39 -25.96 7.23
N SER A 197 9.90 -25.68 6.02
CA SER A 197 10.03 -24.37 5.37
C SER A 197 8.67 -23.65 5.35
N GLU A 198 8.70 -22.35 5.64
CA GLU A 198 7.52 -21.47 5.57
C GLU A 198 7.50 -20.76 4.22
N HIS A 199 6.33 -20.74 3.58
CA HIS A 199 6.14 -20.21 2.23
C HIS A 199 4.94 -19.27 2.20
N HIS A 200 5.17 -18.03 1.81
CA HIS A 200 4.17 -16.96 1.78
C HIS A 200 3.65 -16.74 0.36
N VAL A 201 2.34 -16.59 0.18
CA VAL A 201 1.78 -16.15 -1.10
C VAL A 201 2.17 -14.72 -1.40
N LYS A 202 2.51 -14.43 -2.67
CA LYS A 202 2.73 -13.07 -3.14
C LYS A 202 1.48 -12.20 -2.90
N GLU A 203 1.69 -11.00 -2.36
CA GLU A 203 0.63 -10.04 -2.05
C GLU A 203 -0.28 -9.73 -3.27
N PRO A 204 -1.60 -9.59 -3.05
CA PRO A 204 -2.54 -9.26 -4.11
C PRO A 204 -2.26 -7.87 -4.69
N SER A 205 -2.59 -7.65 -5.97
CA SER A 205 -2.44 -6.33 -6.61
C SER A 205 -3.48 -5.30 -6.19
N LYS A 206 -4.57 -5.74 -5.53
CA LYS A 206 -5.60 -4.87 -4.96
C LYS A 206 -5.19 -4.42 -3.56
N SER A 207 -5.39 -3.14 -3.26
CA SER A 207 -5.31 -2.66 -1.87
C SER A 207 -6.36 -3.37 -1.03
N VAL A 208 -5.97 -3.88 0.13
CA VAL A 208 -6.85 -4.50 1.12
C VAL A 208 -7.09 -3.59 2.34
N MET A 209 -6.61 -2.34 2.30
CA MET A 209 -6.68 -1.39 3.43
C MET A 209 -8.11 -1.03 3.84
N SER A 210 -9.03 -0.90 2.88
CA SER A 210 -10.43 -0.48 3.11
C SER A 210 -11.18 -1.42 4.05
N TYR A 211 -10.92 -2.73 3.94
CA TYR A 211 -11.54 -3.79 4.76
C TYR A 211 -11.22 -3.71 6.28
N PHE A 212 -10.34 -2.79 6.68
CA PHE A 212 -9.97 -2.56 8.08
C PHE A 212 -10.46 -1.19 8.60
N GLU A 213 -11.12 -0.40 7.75
CA GLU A 213 -11.45 1.02 7.98
C GLU A 213 -12.95 1.32 7.83
N ASP A 214 -13.68 0.53 7.04
CA ASP A 214 -15.13 0.69 6.84
C ASP A 214 -15.99 0.28 8.06
N LYS A 215 -15.41 -0.51 8.98
CA LYS A 215 -16.01 -1.07 10.21
C LYS A 215 -17.14 -2.09 9.98
N MET A 216 -17.18 -2.67 8.79
CA MET A 216 -18.17 -3.67 8.38
C MET A 216 -17.64 -5.09 8.64
N THR A 217 -18.51 -6.08 8.52
CA THR A 217 -18.09 -7.49 8.53
C THR A 217 -17.60 -7.90 7.14
N HIS A 218 -16.42 -8.49 7.01
CA HIS A 218 -15.89 -9.06 5.76
C HIS A 218 -15.78 -10.58 5.81
N LEU A 219 -16.07 -11.23 4.67
CA LEU A 219 -15.95 -12.68 4.52
C LEU A 219 -14.61 -13.05 3.88
N TYR A 220 -13.78 -13.81 4.59
CA TYR A 220 -12.50 -14.32 4.08
C TYR A 220 -12.62 -15.81 3.73
N THR A 221 -12.37 -16.16 2.47
CA THR A 221 -12.45 -17.55 1.98
C THR A 221 -11.14 -17.96 1.30
N LEU A 222 -10.56 -19.06 1.77
CA LEU A 222 -9.42 -19.74 1.17
C LEU A 222 -9.89 -21.07 0.59
N LYS A 223 -9.58 -21.30 -0.68
CA LYS A 223 -9.79 -22.57 -1.39
C LYS A 223 -8.44 -23.11 -1.86
N ILE A 224 -8.15 -24.36 -1.56
CA ILE A 224 -6.99 -25.10 -2.06
C ILE A 224 -7.48 -26.37 -2.76
N THR A 225 -6.97 -26.65 -3.95
CA THR A 225 -7.36 -27.82 -4.76
C THR A 225 -6.24 -28.87 -4.83
N SER A 226 -6.61 -30.11 -5.14
CA SER A 226 -5.69 -31.23 -5.39
C SER A 226 -4.65 -30.96 -6.47
N ASP A 227 -4.96 -30.05 -7.39
CA ASP A 227 -4.15 -29.71 -8.57
C ASP A 227 -3.06 -28.68 -8.25
N ASN A 228 -2.73 -28.51 -6.96
CA ASN A 228 -1.84 -27.48 -6.42
C ASN A 228 -2.25 -26.04 -6.74
N LYS A 229 -3.51 -25.77 -7.08
CA LYS A 229 -4.04 -24.40 -7.26
C LYS A 229 -4.73 -23.91 -6.01
N PHE A 230 -4.60 -22.62 -5.73
CA PHE A 230 -5.30 -21.92 -4.67
C PHE A 230 -6.06 -20.70 -5.18
N SER A 231 -7.10 -20.29 -4.45
CA SER A 231 -7.75 -19.00 -4.61
C SER A 231 -8.14 -18.44 -3.24
N VAL A 232 -7.83 -17.16 -3.03
CA VAL A 232 -8.26 -16.37 -1.88
C VAL A 232 -9.27 -15.34 -2.36
N SER A 233 -10.44 -15.34 -1.76
CA SER A 233 -11.50 -14.36 -1.99
C SER A 233 -11.90 -13.64 -0.72
N VAL A 234 -12.24 -12.35 -0.89
CA VAL A 234 -12.82 -11.49 0.14
C VAL A 234 -14.17 -11.01 -0.38
N ASP A 235 -15.21 -11.15 0.42
CA ASP A 235 -16.61 -10.80 0.09
C ASP A 235 -17.08 -11.44 -1.24
N ASN A 236 -16.77 -12.73 -1.43
CA ASN A 236 -16.96 -13.50 -2.67
C ASN A 236 -16.17 -12.99 -3.91
N THR A 237 -15.37 -11.93 -3.79
CA THR A 237 -14.50 -11.44 -4.87
C THR A 237 -13.10 -12.05 -4.77
N VAL A 238 -12.57 -12.63 -5.87
CA VAL A 238 -11.20 -13.19 -5.86
C VAL A 238 -10.19 -12.03 -5.82
N ILE A 239 -9.31 -12.05 -4.81
CA ILE A 239 -8.23 -11.07 -4.64
C ILE A 239 -6.86 -11.64 -5.03
N SER A 240 -6.65 -12.94 -4.86
CA SER A 240 -5.43 -13.65 -5.25
C SER A 240 -5.78 -15.06 -5.71
N SER A 241 -5.14 -15.53 -6.77
CA SER A 241 -5.32 -16.88 -7.32
C SER A 241 -4.04 -17.31 -8.00
N GLY A 242 -3.62 -18.56 -7.78
CA GLY A 242 -2.34 -19.02 -8.25
C GLY A 242 -2.09 -20.52 -8.07
N SER A 243 -0.84 -20.90 -8.27
CA SER A 243 -0.29 -22.23 -8.04
C SER A 243 0.64 -22.22 -6.83
N LEU A 244 0.44 -23.18 -5.92
CA LEU A 244 1.32 -23.44 -4.78
C LEU A 244 2.77 -23.80 -5.20
N MET A 245 2.99 -24.13 -6.48
CA MET A 245 4.34 -24.42 -6.99
C MET A 245 5.13 -23.17 -7.36
N THR A 246 4.48 -22.10 -7.84
CA THR A 246 5.15 -20.96 -8.48
C THR A 246 4.97 -19.64 -7.75
N ASP A 247 3.83 -19.45 -7.07
CA ASP A 247 3.40 -18.13 -6.61
C ASP A 247 3.68 -17.92 -5.11
N LEU A 248 4.50 -18.81 -4.55
CA LEU A 248 4.97 -18.81 -3.17
C LEU A 248 6.42 -18.33 -3.06
N ILE A 249 6.68 -17.56 -2.00
CA ILE A 249 7.96 -16.92 -1.68
C ILE A 249 8.31 -17.28 -0.23
N PRO A 250 9.46 -17.94 0.05
CA PRO A 250 10.40 -18.53 -0.90
C PRO A 250 9.77 -19.61 -1.79
N SER A 251 10.41 -19.94 -2.91
CA SER A 251 9.98 -21.05 -3.77
C SER A 251 9.86 -22.36 -2.98
N VAL A 252 8.84 -23.17 -3.32
CA VAL A 252 8.69 -24.52 -2.73
C VAL A 252 9.72 -25.51 -3.28
N GLU A 253 10.14 -25.35 -4.53
CA GLU A 253 11.23 -26.17 -5.07
C GLU A 253 12.55 -25.78 -4.38
N PRO A 254 13.20 -26.67 -3.62
CA PRO A 254 14.51 -26.39 -3.04
C PRO A 254 15.52 -26.17 -4.18
N PRO A 255 16.53 -25.30 -4.00
CA PRO A 255 17.46 -25.01 -5.09
C PRO A 255 18.22 -26.27 -5.50
N LYS A 256 18.29 -26.54 -6.81
CA LYS A 256 19.00 -27.70 -7.40
C LYS A 256 20.48 -27.73 -7.05
N GLN A 257 21.06 -26.54 -6.89
CA GLN A 257 22.45 -26.35 -6.50
C GLN A 257 22.53 -25.37 -5.33
N ILE A 258 23.45 -25.64 -4.41
CA ILE A 258 23.77 -24.79 -3.27
C ILE A 258 25.24 -24.38 -3.35
N TYR A 259 25.59 -23.27 -2.71
CA TYR A 259 26.99 -22.93 -2.51
C TYR A 259 27.66 -23.97 -1.61
N ASP A 260 28.85 -24.41 -2.00
CA ASP A 260 29.68 -25.31 -1.21
C ASP A 260 30.08 -24.63 0.11
N PRO A 261 29.64 -25.13 1.28
CA PRO A 261 29.96 -24.53 2.57
C PRO A 261 31.44 -24.69 2.97
N GLU A 262 32.17 -25.61 2.33
CA GLU A 262 33.59 -25.84 2.60
C GLU A 262 34.51 -25.02 1.66
N ASP A 263 33.99 -24.48 0.56
CA ASP A 263 34.76 -23.65 -0.37
C ASP A 263 34.97 -22.24 0.22
N LYS A 264 36.23 -21.78 0.22
CA LYS A 264 36.65 -20.54 0.87
C LYS A 264 37.41 -19.66 -0.10
N LYS A 265 37.20 -18.34 0.02
CA LYS A 265 37.87 -17.34 -0.80
C LYS A 265 39.40 -17.52 -0.76
N PRO A 266 40.06 -17.76 -1.90
CA PRO A 266 41.52 -17.84 -1.95
C PRO A 266 42.17 -16.51 -1.54
N GLN A 267 43.31 -16.57 -0.84
CA GLN A 267 44.03 -15.37 -0.40
C GLN A 267 44.61 -14.55 -1.58
N ASP A 268 44.84 -15.18 -2.72
CA ASP A 268 45.29 -14.56 -3.97
C ASP A 268 44.14 -13.99 -4.81
N TRP A 269 42.91 -13.98 -4.30
CA TRP A 269 41.73 -13.48 -5.01
C TRP A 269 41.48 -11.99 -4.76
N ASP A 270 41.98 -11.15 -5.67
CA ASP A 270 41.74 -9.71 -5.63
C ASP A 270 40.39 -9.33 -6.26
N GLU A 271 39.54 -8.68 -5.46
CA GLU A 271 38.22 -8.19 -5.84
C GLU A 271 38.21 -6.68 -6.11
N ARG A 272 39.35 -6.01 -5.92
CA ARG A 272 39.48 -4.58 -6.20
C ARG A 272 39.57 -4.39 -7.71
N GLU A 273 38.49 -3.92 -8.31
CA GLU A 273 38.42 -3.59 -9.73
C GLU A 273 39.42 -2.49 -10.11
N TYR A 274 39.64 -1.54 -9.19
CA TYR A 274 40.62 -0.47 -9.33
C TYR A 274 41.62 -0.47 -8.16
N ILE A 275 42.88 -0.17 -8.47
CA ILE A 275 43.98 0.01 -7.52
C ILE A 275 44.68 1.35 -7.78
N PRO A 276 45.28 1.99 -6.76
CA PRO A 276 46.10 3.17 -6.98
C PRO A 276 47.29 2.83 -7.88
N ASP A 277 47.60 3.68 -8.85
CA ASP A 277 48.75 3.52 -9.72
C ASP A 277 50.05 3.68 -8.94
N SER A 278 50.76 2.57 -8.73
CA SER A 278 52.07 2.55 -8.06
C SER A 278 53.19 3.18 -8.88
N SER A 279 52.97 3.47 -10.17
CA SER A 279 53.92 4.16 -11.04
C SER A 279 53.68 5.68 -11.11
N ALA A 280 52.52 6.15 -10.64
CA ALA A 280 52.27 7.57 -10.49
C ALA A 280 53.14 8.14 -9.37
N VAL A 281 53.86 9.22 -9.67
CA VAL A 281 54.66 9.97 -8.71
C VAL A 281 53.99 11.31 -8.49
N LYS A 282 53.97 11.76 -7.24
CA LYS A 282 53.48 13.10 -6.87
C LYS A 282 54.23 14.19 -7.68
N PRO A 283 53.51 15.07 -8.40
CA PRO A 283 54.11 16.18 -9.12
C PRO A 283 54.87 17.16 -8.20
N GLU A 284 55.98 17.71 -8.67
CA GLU A 284 56.79 18.69 -7.92
C GLU A 284 56.04 20.00 -7.64
N ASP A 285 55.04 20.35 -8.46
CA ASP A 285 54.18 21.53 -8.31
C ASP A 285 52.99 21.31 -7.35
N TRP A 286 52.95 20.18 -6.64
CA TRP A 286 51.88 19.83 -5.69
C TRP A 286 52.33 20.05 -4.23
N ASP A 287 52.22 21.29 -3.75
CA ASP A 287 52.51 21.61 -2.35
C ASP A 287 51.33 21.28 -1.43
N GLU A 288 51.53 20.32 -0.53
CA GLU A 288 50.54 19.89 0.48
C GLU A 288 50.58 20.73 1.76
N SER A 289 51.61 21.56 1.94
CA SER A 289 51.75 22.43 3.12
C SER A 289 50.93 23.72 3.01
N GLN A 290 50.42 24.02 1.81
CA GLN A 290 49.55 25.17 1.57
C GLN A 290 48.26 25.06 2.39
N PRO A 291 47.82 26.13 3.09
CA PRO A 291 46.51 26.15 3.71
C PRO A 291 45.43 26.30 2.63
N LYS A 292 44.23 25.75 2.89
CA LYS A 292 43.05 25.87 2.02
C LYS A 292 42.64 27.34 1.80
N GLU A 293 42.89 28.17 2.81
CA GLU A 293 42.52 29.57 2.83
C GLU A 293 43.73 30.42 3.24
N ILE A 294 43.86 31.60 2.64
CA ILE A 294 44.88 32.61 2.93
C ILE A 294 44.19 33.93 3.25
N ILE A 295 44.87 34.82 3.97
CA ILE A 295 44.35 36.15 4.28
C ILE A 295 44.16 36.95 2.98
N ASP A 296 43.02 37.63 2.84
CA ASP A 296 42.81 38.55 1.72
C ASP A 296 43.42 39.93 1.98
N GLU A 297 44.69 40.09 1.59
CA GLU A 297 45.38 41.38 1.61
C GLU A 297 44.71 42.48 0.78
N SER A 298 43.80 42.14 -0.15
CA SER A 298 43.06 43.13 -0.95
C SER A 298 41.78 43.64 -0.26
N ALA A 299 41.34 42.98 0.81
CA ALA A 299 40.20 43.43 1.59
C ALA A 299 40.58 44.62 2.48
N VAL A 300 39.88 45.74 2.29
CA VAL A 300 40.04 46.96 3.09
C VAL A 300 38.92 47.03 4.13
N LYS A 301 39.24 47.45 5.36
CA LYS A 301 38.25 47.66 6.43
C LYS A 301 37.19 48.68 5.99
N PRO A 302 35.88 48.35 6.07
CA PRO A 302 34.81 49.31 5.81
C PRO A 302 34.87 50.54 6.73
N SER A 303 34.55 51.72 6.21
CA SER A 303 34.66 53.00 6.95
C SER A 303 33.66 53.17 8.08
N ASP A 304 32.60 52.37 8.08
CA ASP A 304 31.50 52.33 9.04
C ASP A 304 31.71 51.29 10.16
N TRP A 305 32.75 50.46 10.07
CA TRP A 305 32.99 49.35 11.00
C TRP A 305 33.35 49.81 12.44
N LEU A 306 32.58 49.36 13.42
CA LEU A 306 32.72 49.74 14.84
C LEU A 306 33.63 48.76 15.61
N GLU A 307 34.88 49.13 15.88
CA GLU A 307 35.83 48.25 16.59
C GLU A 307 35.62 48.13 18.10
N ASP A 308 35.08 49.17 18.74
CA ASP A 308 34.93 49.26 20.20
C ASP A 308 33.64 48.60 20.73
N GLU A 309 32.73 48.19 19.83
CA GLU A 309 31.46 47.55 20.18
C GLU A 309 31.53 46.05 19.85
N GLU A 310 31.21 45.17 20.80
CA GLU A 310 31.17 43.74 20.53
C GLU A 310 29.95 43.39 19.64
N PRO A 311 30.10 42.45 18.68
CA PRO A 311 29.02 42.08 17.76
C PRO A 311 27.88 41.33 18.46
N LEU A 312 28.19 40.69 19.58
CA LEU A 312 27.26 39.99 20.45
C LEU A 312 27.30 40.61 21.84
N ILE A 313 26.14 40.90 22.41
CA ILE A 313 25.98 41.35 23.80
C ILE A 313 25.08 40.39 24.55
N PHE A 314 25.24 40.29 25.86
CA PHE A 314 24.32 39.53 26.71
C PHE A 314 22.92 40.14 26.67
N ASP A 315 21.89 39.29 26.51
CA ASP A 315 20.50 39.69 26.57
C ASP A 315 20.13 40.14 27.99
N THR A 316 19.96 41.45 28.17
CA THR A 316 19.59 42.06 29.45
C THR A 316 18.14 41.82 29.86
N SER A 317 17.33 41.24 28.97
CA SER A 317 15.95 40.82 29.25
C SER A 317 15.83 39.35 29.63
N ALA A 318 16.90 38.55 29.45
CA ALA A 318 16.92 37.16 29.86
C ALA A 318 16.88 37.05 31.38
N VAL A 319 15.94 36.25 31.90
CA VAL A 319 15.81 35.93 33.33
C VAL A 319 16.24 34.49 33.54
N LYS A 320 17.04 34.23 34.59
CA LYS A 320 17.39 32.87 35.01
C LYS A 320 16.10 32.09 35.33
N PRO A 321 15.87 30.89 34.76
CA PRO A 321 14.74 30.05 35.13
C PRO A 321 14.77 29.66 36.61
N ASP A 322 13.62 29.63 37.27
CA ASP A 322 13.50 29.28 38.70
C ASP A 322 13.95 27.84 39.01
N ASP A 323 13.89 26.95 38.01
CA ASP A 323 14.26 25.52 38.09
C ASP A 323 15.71 25.24 37.69
N TRP A 324 16.55 26.28 37.51
CA TRP A 324 17.96 26.12 37.11
C TRP A 324 18.87 25.92 38.32
N ASP A 325 19.45 24.73 38.42
CA ASP A 325 20.32 24.30 39.50
C ASP A 325 21.80 24.53 39.13
N VAL A 326 22.57 25.21 40.00
CA VAL A 326 23.97 25.57 39.68
C VAL A 326 24.93 24.39 39.88
N GLU A 327 24.57 23.40 40.70
CA GLU A 327 25.36 22.18 40.93
C GLU A 327 25.15 21.16 39.80
N MET A 328 23.95 21.12 39.20
CA MET A 328 23.62 20.21 38.09
C MET A 328 23.80 20.84 36.69
N ASP A 329 23.36 22.08 36.48
CA ASP A 329 23.33 22.76 35.17
C ASP A 329 24.49 23.77 34.98
N GLY A 330 25.19 24.12 36.05
CA GLY A 330 26.31 25.06 36.06
C GLY A 330 25.92 26.54 36.27
N GLU A 331 26.89 27.44 36.15
CA GLU A 331 26.61 28.88 36.23
C GLU A 331 25.74 29.34 35.05
N TRP A 332 24.63 30.01 35.34
CA TRP A 332 23.71 30.49 34.31
C TRP A 332 24.27 31.74 33.62
N GLU A 333 24.50 31.65 32.31
CA GLU A 333 24.84 32.78 31.46
C GLU A 333 23.64 33.17 30.57
N PRO A 334 23.30 34.47 30.45
CA PRO A 334 22.28 34.93 29.52
C PRO A 334 22.70 34.70 28.06
N LYS A 335 21.71 34.52 27.17
CA LYS A 335 21.99 34.30 25.74
C LYS A 335 22.67 35.53 25.13
N LEU A 336 23.65 35.27 24.27
CA LEU A 336 24.27 36.29 23.43
C LEU A 336 23.34 36.66 22.27
N ILE A 337 22.95 37.93 22.19
CA ILE A 337 22.15 38.51 21.11
C ILE A 337 22.99 39.46 20.26
N ALA A 338 22.65 39.62 18.98
CA ALA A 338 23.31 40.58 18.11
C ALA A 338 23.13 42.01 18.67
N ASN A 339 24.24 42.74 18.81
CA ASN A 339 24.22 44.10 19.35
C ASN A 339 23.38 45.02 18.44
N PRO A 340 22.29 45.66 18.93
CA PRO A 340 21.42 46.49 18.08
C PRO A 340 22.14 47.67 17.42
N LYS A 341 23.27 48.14 17.97
CA LYS A 341 24.10 49.19 17.34
C LYS A 341 24.79 48.71 16.06
N CYS A 342 24.94 47.40 15.89
CA CYS A 342 25.57 46.77 14.74
C CYS A 342 24.56 46.43 13.64
N ALA A 343 23.26 46.56 13.91
CA ALA A 343 22.21 46.38 12.91
C ALA A 343 22.22 47.55 11.91
N GLY A 344 22.48 47.26 10.64
CA GLY A 344 22.54 48.26 9.56
C GLY A 344 23.94 48.85 9.29
N ILE A 345 25.00 48.26 9.85
CA ILE A 345 26.40 48.64 9.66
C ILE A 345 27.19 47.42 9.13
N SER A 346 28.27 47.63 8.38
CA SER A 346 29.08 46.56 7.76
C SER A 346 29.73 45.58 8.74
N GLY A 347 29.86 45.93 10.03
CA GLY A 347 30.29 45.02 11.09
C GLY A 347 30.76 45.69 12.38
N CYS A 348 30.99 44.85 13.39
CA CYS A 348 31.38 45.23 14.75
C CYS A 348 32.46 44.31 15.32
N GLY A 349 33.17 44.80 16.33
CA GLY A 349 34.27 44.12 17.01
C GLY A 349 35.61 44.32 16.30
N LYS A 350 36.66 43.66 16.75
CA LYS A 350 37.99 43.78 16.14
C LYS A 350 37.98 43.26 14.70
N TRP A 351 38.20 44.15 13.74
CA TRP A 351 38.23 43.76 12.33
C TRP A 351 39.47 42.89 12.03
N SER A 352 39.23 41.72 11.46
CA SER A 352 40.25 40.85 10.89
C SER A 352 40.04 40.75 9.38
N GLN A 353 41.13 40.77 8.60
CA GLN A 353 41.05 40.53 7.16
C GLN A 353 40.37 39.17 6.89
N PRO A 354 39.38 39.12 5.97
CA PRO A 354 38.70 37.88 5.63
C PRO A 354 39.66 36.87 4.99
N MET A 355 39.37 35.59 5.20
CA MET A 355 40.10 34.50 4.55
C MET A 355 39.50 34.27 3.16
N LYS A 356 40.36 34.20 2.13
CA LYS A 356 39.99 33.82 0.76
C LYS A 356 40.53 32.43 0.41
N PRO A 357 39.88 31.67 -0.48
CA PRO A 357 40.41 30.39 -0.96
C PRO A 357 41.79 30.59 -1.60
N ASN A 358 42.76 29.76 -1.21
CA ASN A 358 44.12 29.82 -1.73
C ASN A 358 44.17 29.19 -3.14
N PRO A 359 44.49 29.95 -4.21
CA PRO A 359 44.55 29.39 -5.56
C PRO A 359 45.65 28.34 -5.75
N ALA A 360 46.65 28.29 -4.87
CA ALA A 360 47.72 27.30 -4.88
C ALA A 360 47.37 26.01 -4.11
N TYR A 361 46.25 25.97 -3.38
CA TYR A 361 45.86 24.80 -2.61
C TYR A 361 45.30 23.69 -3.51
N LYS A 362 46.03 22.57 -3.58
CA LYS A 362 45.60 21.37 -4.33
C LYS A 362 45.11 20.22 -3.44
N GLY A 363 45.24 20.34 -2.11
CA GLY A 363 44.92 19.27 -1.15
C GLY A 363 46.04 18.23 -1.02
N LYS A 364 45.75 17.08 -0.41
CA LYS A 364 46.69 15.94 -0.36
C LYS A 364 46.74 15.26 -1.73
N TRP A 365 47.93 14.85 -2.18
CA TRP A 365 48.05 14.15 -3.44
C TRP A 365 47.64 12.69 -3.28
N GLU A 366 46.74 12.22 -4.13
CA GLU A 366 46.34 10.82 -4.25
C GLU A 366 46.67 10.30 -5.65
N PRO A 367 47.27 9.10 -5.79
CA PRO A 367 47.57 8.52 -7.10
C PRO A 367 46.27 8.20 -7.87
N PRO A 368 46.27 8.35 -9.21
CA PRO A 368 45.12 7.97 -10.02
C PRO A 368 44.82 6.47 -9.89
N MET A 369 43.53 6.13 -9.92
CA MET A 369 43.07 4.74 -9.83
C MET A 369 43.10 4.08 -11.21
N ILE A 370 43.87 2.99 -11.35
CA ILE A 370 43.98 2.19 -12.58
C ILE A 370 43.23 0.86 -12.42
N SER A 371 42.75 0.31 -13.54
CA SER A 371 42.12 -1.02 -13.57
C SER A 371 43.13 -2.09 -13.12
N ASN A 372 42.78 -2.86 -12.11
CA ASN A 372 43.66 -3.87 -11.52
C ASN A 372 43.86 -5.08 -12.46
N PRO A 373 45.09 -5.36 -12.94
CA PRO A 373 45.35 -6.50 -13.81
C PRO A 373 45.07 -7.87 -13.15
N ASN A 374 45.05 -7.92 -11.81
CA ASN A 374 44.79 -9.12 -11.03
C ASN A 374 43.32 -9.27 -10.58
N TYR A 375 42.42 -8.38 -11.02
CA TYR A 375 40.99 -8.47 -10.68
C TYR A 375 40.37 -9.74 -11.27
N LYS A 376 39.96 -10.66 -10.39
CA LYS A 376 39.36 -11.96 -10.77
C LYS A 376 37.82 -11.92 -10.75
N GLY A 377 37.22 -10.75 -10.53
CA GLY A 377 35.79 -10.61 -10.23
C GLY A 377 35.50 -10.71 -8.73
N LYS A 378 34.25 -10.47 -8.32
CA LYS A 378 33.80 -10.78 -6.95
C LYS A 378 33.80 -12.30 -6.76
N TRP A 379 34.39 -12.80 -5.68
CA TRP A 379 34.42 -14.23 -5.40
C TRP A 379 33.03 -14.71 -4.98
N SER A 380 32.64 -15.88 -5.48
CA SER A 380 31.51 -16.67 -4.98
C SER A 380 31.97 -18.11 -4.77
N PRO A 381 31.48 -18.83 -3.75
CA PRO A 381 31.76 -20.25 -3.60
C PRO A 381 31.30 -21.04 -4.84
N LYS A 382 31.91 -22.20 -5.07
CA LYS A 382 31.42 -23.15 -6.09
C LYS A 382 29.98 -23.56 -5.80
N LEU A 383 29.21 -23.77 -6.87
CA LEU A 383 27.90 -24.40 -6.80
C LEU A 383 28.06 -25.93 -6.85
N ILE A 384 27.52 -26.61 -5.86
CA ILE A 384 27.43 -28.08 -5.78
C ILE A 384 25.97 -28.51 -5.85
N ASP A 385 25.72 -29.71 -6.37
CA ASP A 385 24.36 -30.26 -6.44
C ASP A 385 23.81 -30.50 -5.02
N ASN A 386 22.57 -30.06 -4.79
CA ASN A 386 21.96 -30.09 -3.47
C ASN A 386 21.51 -31.52 -3.09
N PRO A 387 22.09 -32.18 -2.08
CA PRO A 387 21.68 -33.53 -1.69
C PRO A 387 20.22 -33.58 -1.20
N ASN A 388 19.73 -32.45 -0.65
CA ASN A 388 18.37 -32.29 -0.15
C ASN A 388 17.36 -31.89 -1.22
N TYR A 389 17.76 -31.81 -2.50
CA TYR A 389 16.85 -31.53 -3.61
C TYR A 389 15.78 -32.63 -3.74
N TYR A 390 14.52 -32.24 -3.85
CA TYR A 390 13.39 -33.11 -4.18
C TYR A 390 12.40 -32.33 -5.05
N GLU A 391 11.64 -33.03 -5.88
CA GLU A 391 10.54 -32.44 -6.63
C GLU A 391 9.31 -32.36 -5.71
N PRO A 392 8.82 -31.16 -5.36
CA PRO A 392 7.74 -31.02 -4.38
C PRO A 392 6.36 -31.35 -4.98
N ASN A 393 5.47 -31.80 -4.12
CA ASN A 393 4.03 -31.86 -4.42
C ASN A 393 3.30 -31.22 -3.23
N PRO A 394 3.17 -29.87 -3.21
CA PRO A 394 2.80 -29.09 -2.04
C PRO A 394 1.54 -29.64 -1.37
N TYR A 395 0.46 -29.81 -2.13
CA TYR A 395 -0.82 -30.28 -1.63
C TYR A 395 -0.70 -31.61 -0.87
N LYS A 396 0.02 -32.60 -1.41
CA LYS A 396 0.21 -33.92 -0.76
C LYS A 396 1.22 -33.94 0.38
N GLN A 397 2.01 -32.86 0.54
CA GLN A 397 3.05 -32.71 1.55
C GLN A 397 2.59 -31.90 2.77
N LEU A 398 1.42 -31.27 2.70
CA LEU A 398 0.78 -30.61 3.85
C LEU A 398 0.39 -31.63 4.92
N GLU A 399 0.74 -31.34 6.18
CA GLU A 399 0.38 -32.17 7.33
C GLU A 399 -1.12 -32.08 7.64
N LYS A 400 -1.70 -33.18 8.15
CA LYS A 400 -3.13 -33.27 8.46
C LYS A 400 -3.54 -32.22 9.50
N ILE A 401 -4.67 -31.55 9.26
CA ILE A 401 -5.21 -30.51 10.16
C ILE A 401 -6.08 -31.19 11.21
N THR A 402 -5.88 -30.85 12.49
CA THR A 402 -6.62 -31.45 13.62
C THR A 402 -7.29 -30.45 14.55
N ALA A 403 -6.80 -29.22 14.59
CA ALA A 403 -7.40 -28.12 15.33
C ALA A 403 -7.29 -26.81 14.53
N LEU A 404 -8.09 -25.83 14.90
CA LEU A 404 -8.08 -24.47 14.39
C LEU A 404 -7.81 -23.54 15.58
N GLY A 405 -7.02 -22.48 15.40
CA GLY A 405 -6.76 -21.53 16.48
C GLY A 405 -6.44 -20.12 15.99
N PHE A 406 -6.83 -19.14 16.79
CA PHE A 406 -6.43 -17.76 16.65
C PHE A 406 -5.30 -17.49 17.64
N GLU A 407 -4.13 -17.11 17.14
CA GLU A 407 -3.01 -16.61 17.94
C GLU A 407 -2.64 -15.26 17.37
N LEU A 408 -3.03 -14.20 18.09
CA LEU A 408 -3.08 -12.84 17.59
C LEU A 408 -2.38 -11.88 18.55
N TRP A 409 -1.70 -10.90 18.00
CA TRP A 409 -1.35 -9.65 18.67
C TRP A 409 -2.27 -8.56 18.13
N THR A 410 -2.87 -7.74 19.00
CA THR A 410 -3.66 -6.59 18.55
C THR A 410 -3.58 -5.42 19.52
N MET A 411 -3.45 -4.21 18.96
CA MET A 411 -3.59 -2.93 19.65
C MET A 411 -5.06 -2.53 19.79
N SER A 412 -5.90 -2.81 18.78
CA SER A 412 -7.34 -2.54 18.79
C SER A 412 -8.14 -3.61 19.55
N SER A 413 -9.29 -3.21 20.10
CA SER A 413 -10.34 -4.10 20.60
C SER A 413 -11.55 -4.08 19.66
N GLY A 414 -12.53 -4.97 19.89
CA GLY A 414 -13.73 -5.05 19.05
C GLY A 414 -13.45 -5.74 17.72
N ILE A 415 -12.53 -6.71 17.70
CA ILE A 415 -12.43 -7.65 16.58
C ILE A 415 -13.42 -8.79 16.85
N VAL A 416 -14.38 -8.99 15.96
CA VAL A 416 -15.38 -10.06 16.04
C VAL A 416 -15.09 -11.10 14.96
N PHE A 417 -14.98 -12.36 15.35
CA PHE A 417 -14.90 -13.51 14.45
C PHE A 417 -16.20 -14.29 14.48
N ASP A 418 -16.72 -14.66 13.31
CA ASP A 418 -17.96 -15.45 13.20
C ASP A 418 -17.97 -16.37 11.97
N ASN A 419 -18.96 -17.27 11.89
CA ASN A 419 -19.28 -18.13 10.75
C ASN A 419 -18.07 -18.89 10.21
N ILE A 420 -17.34 -19.52 11.13
CA ILE A 420 -16.10 -20.24 10.85
C ILE A 420 -16.43 -21.62 10.32
N LEU A 421 -16.11 -21.88 9.05
CA LEU A 421 -16.40 -23.11 8.32
C LEU A 421 -15.13 -23.74 7.74
N ILE A 422 -14.97 -25.06 7.90
CA ILE A 422 -13.99 -25.88 7.19
C ILE A 422 -14.72 -27.04 6.51
N THR A 423 -14.69 -27.06 5.17
CA THR A 423 -15.41 -28.01 4.32
C THR A 423 -14.55 -28.48 3.13
N ASP A 424 -14.97 -29.56 2.47
CA ASP A 424 -14.43 -30.06 1.21
C ASP A 424 -15.33 -29.78 -0.01
N ASP A 425 -16.45 -29.09 0.18
CA ASP A 425 -17.34 -28.65 -0.91
C ASP A 425 -17.44 -27.11 -0.96
N GLU A 426 -17.05 -26.56 -2.11
CA GLU A 426 -17.19 -25.14 -2.43
C GLU A 426 -18.65 -24.68 -2.50
N ASN A 427 -19.55 -25.52 -2.99
CA ASN A 427 -20.97 -25.17 -3.09
C ASN A 427 -21.60 -25.00 -1.71
N LEU A 428 -21.23 -25.85 -0.76
CA LEU A 428 -21.66 -25.76 0.64
C LEU A 428 -21.15 -24.44 1.26
N ALA A 429 -19.91 -24.05 1.01
CA ALA A 429 -19.36 -22.77 1.50
C ALA A 429 -20.10 -21.55 0.94
N HIS A 430 -20.44 -21.55 -0.36
CA HIS A 430 -21.24 -20.48 -0.97
C HIS A 430 -22.68 -20.44 -0.45
N VAL A 431 -23.34 -21.59 -0.25
CA VAL A 431 -24.69 -21.64 0.35
C VAL A 431 -24.65 -21.11 1.78
N PHE A 432 -23.66 -21.51 2.58
CA PHE A 432 -23.46 -21.00 3.93
C PHE A 432 -23.22 -19.47 3.94
N ALA A 433 -22.37 -18.94 3.06
CA ALA A 433 -22.18 -17.50 2.88
C ALA A 433 -23.45 -16.74 2.43
N ALA A 434 -24.32 -17.39 1.67
CA ALA A 434 -25.60 -16.82 1.26
C ALA A 434 -26.61 -16.77 2.42
N GLU A 435 -26.60 -17.78 3.29
CA GLU A 435 -27.44 -17.86 4.49
C GLU A 435 -26.97 -16.93 5.62
N THR A 436 -25.66 -16.81 5.86
CA THR A 436 -25.10 -16.00 6.97
C THR A 436 -24.64 -14.62 6.48
N PHE A 437 -23.47 -14.56 5.84
CA PHE A 437 -22.75 -13.32 5.52
C PHE A 437 -23.58 -12.35 4.66
N THR A 438 -24.28 -12.85 3.66
CA THR A 438 -25.05 -12.03 2.72
C THR A 438 -26.26 -11.37 3.40
N VAL A 439 -26.89 -12.07 4.35
CA VAL A 439 -27.96 -11.52 5.19
C VAL A 439 -27.42 -10.47 6.15
N LYS A 440 -26.26 -10.76 6.79
CA LYS A 440 -25.58 -9.86 7.71
C LYS A 440 -25.13 -8.57 7.04
N ARG A 441 -24.37 -8.64 5.94
CA ARG A 441 -23.87 -7.48 5.17
C ARG A 441 -25.01 -6.55 4.75
N ARG A 442 -26.09 -7.10 4.18
CA ARG A 442 -27.31 -6.34 3.81
C ARG A 442 -27.91 -5.60 5.01
N GLN A 443 -27.98 -6.26 6.16
CA GLN A 443 -28.55 -5.68 7.37
C GLN A 443 -27.61 -4.62 7.99
N GLU A 444 -26.29 -4.79 7.90
CA GLU A 444 -25.30 -3.76 8.29
C GLU A 444 -25.41 -2.51 7.39
N GLU A 445 -25.60 -2.69 6.09
CA GLU A 445 -25.82 -1.58 5.14
C GLU A 445 -27.10 -0.79 5.46
N LEU A 446 -28.21 -1.49 5.74
CA LEU A 446 -29.46 -0.85 6.16
C LEU A 446 -29.30 -0.10 7.49
N TYR A 447 -28.64 -0.70 8.48
CA TYR A 447 -28.34 -0.04 9.76
C TYR A 447 -27.46 1.21 9.55
N ALA A 448 -26.43 1.12 8.71
CA ALA A 448 -25.55 2.24 8.40
C ALA A 448 -26.27 3.37 7.67
N ALA A 449 -27.20 3.05 6.76
CA ALA A 449 -28.03 4.01 6.03
C ALA A 449 -28.99 4.77 6.95
N VAL A 450 -29.67 4.08 7.88
CA VAL A 450 -30.56 4.69 8.89
C VAL A 450 -29.75 5.59 9.85
N LYS A 451 -28.56 5.15 10.27
CA LYS A 451 -27.71 5.89 11.22
C LYS A 451 -26.99 7.10 10.62
N ASN A 452 -26.71 7.10 9.31
CA ASN A 452 -25.97 8.17 8.61
C ASN A 452 -26.69 8.66 7.33
N PRO A 453 -27.90 9.23 7.42
CA PRO A 453 -28.71 9.60 6.25
C PRO A 453 -28.06 10.68 5.35
N THR A 454 -27.11 11.46 5.89
CA THR A 454 -26.46 12.58 5.18
C THR A 454 -25.41 12.16 4.14
N LYS A 455 -25.03 10.87 4.04
CA LYS A 455 -24.15 10.36 2.97
C LYS A 455 -24.91 9.92 1.69
N GLY A 456 -26.24 9.90 1.73
CA GLY A 456 -27.10 8.99 0.95
C GLY A 456 -27.24 9.14 -0.57
N ILE A 457 -26.42 9.93 -1.28
CA ILE A 457 -26.47 9.98 -2.76
C ILE A 457 -25.06 9.99 -3.38
N PHE A 458 -24.20 10.94 -2.99
CA PHE A 458 -22.87 11.08 -3.59
C PHE A 458 -21.96 9.89 -3.26
N GLN A 459 -22.01 9.38 -2.02
CA GLN A 459 -21.23 8.20 -1.64
C GLN A 459 -21.76 6.95 -2.35
N SER A 460 -23.09 6.75 -2.42
CA SER A 460 -23.70 5.63 -3.15
C SER A 460 -23.35 5.61 -4.65
N LEU A 461 -23.21 6.78 -5.29
CA LEU A 461 -22.70 6.89 -6.66
C LEU A 461 -21.22 6.47 -6.76
N ILE A 462 -20.38 6.79 -5.77
CA ILE A 462 -18.97 6.36 -5.73
C ILE A 462 -18.87 4.86 -5.47
N ASP A 463 -19.51 4.35 -4.42
CA ASP A 463 -19.47 2.94 -4.03
C ASP A 463 -19.94 2.03 -5.19
N ALA A 464 -21.02 2.43 -5.89
CA ALA A 464 -21.49 1.73 -7.09
C ALA A 464 -20.44 1.71 -8.22
N THR A 465 -19.62 2.75 -8.36
CA THR A 465 -18.53 2.77 -9.35
C THR A 465 -17.31 1.94 -8.97
N GLU A 466 -17.09 1.68 -7.68
CA GLU A 466 -16.04 0.74 -7.23
C GLU A 466 -16.41 -0.70 -7.58
N GLU A 467 -17.68 -1.10 -7.39
CA GLU A 467 -18.17 -2.38 -7.90
C GLU A 467 -18.16 -2.46 -9.44
N ARG A 468 -18.45 -1.33 -10.12
CA ARG A 468 -18.73 -1.28 -11.56
C ARG A 468 -18.04 -0.08 -12.22
N PRO A 469 -16.74 -0.19 -12.58
CA PRO A 469 -15.95 0.92 -13.11
C PRO A 469 -16.51 1.59 -14.38
N TRP A 470 -17.36 0.91 -15.15
CA TRP A 470 -18.01 1.47 -16.35
C TRP A 470 -19.05 2.55 -16.02
N LEU A 471 -19.55 2.63 -14.78
CA LEU A 471 -20.49 3.67 -14.36
C LEU A 471 -19.89 5.07 -14.42
N TRP A 472 -18.56 5.22 -14.27
CA TRP A 472 -17.87 6.50 -14.51
C TRP A 472 -18.11 7.04 -15.92
N ALA A 473 -18.09 6.18 -16.95
CA ALA A 473 -18.39 6.58 -18.32
C ALA A 473 -19.86 7.02 -18.48
N VAL A 474 -20.79 6.39 -17.77
CA VAL A 474 -22.21 6.78 -17.77
C VAL A 474 -22.43 8.11 -17.06
N TYR A 475 -21.81 8.33 -15.88
CA TYR A 475 -21.98 9.56 -15.11
C TYR A 475 -21.33 10.77 -15.78
N THR A 476 -20.13 10.61 -16.33
CA THR A 476 -19.47 11.65 -17.14
C THR A 476 -20.31 12.02 -18.38
N LEU A 477 -20.87 11.03 -19.09
CA LEU A 477 -21.76 11.27 -20.24
C LEU A 477 -23.09 11.94 -19.83
N ALA A 478 -23.66 11.55 -18.69
CA ALA A 478 -24.87 12.15 -18.12
C ALA A 478 -24.66 13.60 -17.65
N LEU A 479 -23.44 14.02 -17.30
CA LEU A 479 -23.09 15.41 -17.00
C LEU A 479 -22.65 16.21 -18.24
N LEU A 480 -21.93 15.58 -19.17
CA LEU A 480 -21.48 16.23 -20.41
C LEU A 480 -22.61 16.56 -21.37
N ILE A 481 -23.58 15.67 -21.55
CA ILE A 481 -24.68 15.91 -22.51
C ILE A 481 -25.51 17.15 -22.13
N PRO A 482 -25.99 17.32 -20.87
CA PRO A 482 -26.70 18.53 -20.48
C PRO A 482 -25.83 19.78 -20.51
N THR A 483 -24.56 19.71 -20.10
CA THR A 483 -23.68 20.89 -20.10
C THR A 483 -23.32 21.37 -21.52
N ILE A 484 -23.13 20.45 -22.47
CA ILE A 484 -22.95 20.77 -23.89
C ILE A 484 -24.24 21.37 -24.48
N LEU A 485 -25.41 20.79 -24.17
CA LEU A 485 -26.69 21.34 -24.61
C LEU A 485 -26.94 22.75 -24.05
N ILE A 486 -26.63 22.99 -22.77
CA ILE A 486 -26.72 24.30 -22.13
C ILE A 486 -25.71 25.27 -22.77
N SER A 487 -24.45 24.87 -23.04
CA SER A 487 -23.48 25.76 -23.67
C SER A 487 -23.90 26.17 -25.09
N ILE A 488 -24.46 25.23 -25.87
CA ILE A 488 -24.99 25.51 -27.21
C ILE A 488 -26.19 26.48 -27.13
N VAL A 489 -27.08 26.32 -26.15
CA VAL A 489 -28.25 27.22 -25.97
C VAL A 489 -27.84 28.61 -25.44
N CYS A 490 -26.88 28.68 -24.51
CA CYS A 490 -26.46 29.94 -23.89
C CYS A 490 -25.47 30.76 -24.72
N PHE A 491 -24.59 30.12 -25.51
CA PHE A 491 -23.55 30.81 -26.29
C PHE A 491 -23.76 30.73 -27.82
N GLY A 492 -24.71 29.94 -28.31
CA GLY A 492 -24.95 29.67 -29.73
C GLY A 492 -25.64 30.75 -30.56
N ARG A 493 -25.32 32.05 -30.37
CA ARG A 493 -25.67 33.12 -31.33
C ARG A 493 -24.62 34.22 -31.43
N LYS A 494 -23.76 34.11 -32.45
CA LYS A 494 -23.18 35.26 -33.16
C LYS A 494 -23.34 35.06 -34.65
N THR A 495 -24.21 35.86 -35.27
CA THR A 495 -24.41 35.90 -36.72
C THR A 495 -23.45 36.89 -37.37
N SER A 496 -22.62 36.42 -38.29
CA SER A 496 -21.88 37.28 -39.23
C SER A 496 -22.62 37.33 -40.58
N PRO A 497 -22.66 38.48 -41.27
CA PRO A 497 -23.50 38.67 -42.46
C PRO A 497 -22.88 38.14 -43.77
N VAL A 498 -23.75 37.83 -44.73
CA VAL A 498 -23.44 37.29 -46.06
C VAL A 498 -23.07 38.39 -47.07
N PRO A 499 -22.06 38.18 -47.93
CA PRO A 499 -21.91 38.87 -49.22
C PRO A 499 -22.39 37.99 -50.41
N ASN A 500 -22.71 38.64 -51.52
CA ASN A 500 -23.62 38.13 -52.56
C ASN A 500 -22.99 37.32 -53.72
N VAL A 501 -23.71 36.24 -54.10
CA VAL A 501 -24.16 35.88 -55.47
C VAL A 501 -23.15 35.82 -56.63
N LYS A 502 -23.06 34.63 -57.26
CA LYS A 502 -23.47 34.41 -58.67
C LYS A 502 -23.79 32.93 -58.96
N LYS A 503 -24.74 32.70 -59.87
CA LYS A 503 -25.22 31.38 -60.36
C LYS A 503 -24.65 31.10 -61.79
N THR A 504 -25.13 30.01 -62.41
CA THR A 504 -25.01 29.58 -63.83
C THR A 504 -23.62 29.04 -64.23
N ASP A 505 -23.45 27.87 -64.88
CA ASP A 505 -24.40 26.89 -65.46
C ASP A 505 -23.82 25.45 -65.51
N GLU A 506 -24.71 24.46 -65.67
CA GLU A 506 -24.53 23.15 -66.33
C GLU A 506 -25.64 23.06 -67.41
N PRO A 507 -25.62 22.19 -68.47
CA PRO A 507 -24.91 20.90 -68.59
C PRO A 507 -24.36 20.57 -70.02
N VAL A 508 -24.04 19.28 -70.27
CA VAL A 508 -23.97 18.56 -71.59
C VAL A 508 -22.67 18.74 -72.42
N GLU A 509 -22.02 17.72 -73.02
CA GLU A 509 -21.93 16.24 -72.84
C GLU A 509 -20.70 15.74 -73.66
N ASP A 510 -20.47 14.42 -73.63
CA ASP A 510 -19.90 13.56 -74.69
C ASP A 510 -18.45 13.02 -74.61
N VAL A 511 -18.43 11.69 -74.42
CA VAL A 511 -17.69 10.65 -75.16
C VAL A 511 -16.19 10.44 -74.89
N GLU A 512 -15.95 9.31 -74.22
CA GLU A 512 -14.95 8.25 -74.49
C GLU A 512 -13.54 8.63 -74.98
N ASP A 513 -12.53 8.16 -74.25
CA ASP A 513 -11.66 7.13 -74.83
C ASP A 513 -11.04 6.24 -73.72
N GLU A 514 -10.85 4.97 -74.07
CA GLU A 514 -10.40 3.89 -73.17
C GLU A 514 -8.91 3.53 -73.43
N ILE A 515 -8.34 2.63 -72.62
CA ILE A 515 -7.06 1.90 -72.86
C ILE A 515 -5.75 2.56 -72.36
N ASN A 516 -5.40 2.17 -71.13
CA ASN A 516 -4.05 1.97 -70.56
C ASN A 516 -3.35 0.77 -71.29
N PRO A 517 -2.01 0.54 -71.32
CA PRO A 517 -0.92 1.17 -70.55
C PRO A 517 0.38 1.52 -71.34
N ASP A 518 1.38 2.10 -70.67
CA ASP A 518 2.80 1.72 -70.87
C ASP A 518 3.70 2.16 -69.68
N GLU A 519 4.73 1.34 -69.42
CA GLU A 519 5.79 1.49 -68.39
C GLU A 519 6.92 2.41 -68.98
N VAL A 520 7.85 3.12 -68.30
CA VAL A 520 8.80 2.76 -67.21
C VAL A 520 9.52 4.04 -66.65
N VAL A 521 10.19 3.91 -65.49
CA VAL A 521 11.32 4.71 -64.90
C VAL A 521 11.05 5.96 -64.01
N ASP A 522 10.92 5.70 -62.70
CA ASP A 522 11.84 6.05 -61.59
C ASP A 522 12.48 7.46 -61.42
N ILE A 523 12.40 8.00 -60.18
CA ILE A 523 13.50 8.54 -59.32
C ILE A 523 12.95 9.13 -57.99
N GLN A 524 13.70 8.97 -56.89
CA GLN A 524 13.34 9.37 -55.51
C GLN A 524 14.00 10.68 -54.99
N ALA A 525 13.62 11.05 -53.76
CA ALA A 525 14.17 12.09 -52.85
C ALA A 525 13.58 13.51 -53.05
N GLU A 526 13.40 14.35 -52.02
CA GLU A 526 13.82 14.30 -50.61
C GLU A 526 12.84 15.11 -49.72
N ASN A 527 12.85 14.94 -48.39
CA ASN A 527 12.01 15.70 -47.44
C ASN A 527 12.88 16.34 -46.35
N VAL A 528 12.83 17.67 -46.17
CA VAL A 528 13.49 18.40 -45.07
C VAL A 528 12.62 19.58 -44.58
N GLU A 529 11.94 19.35 -43.45
CA GLU A 529 12.00 20.08 -42.16
C GLU A 529 12.08 21.64 -42.03
N ILE A 530 11.90 22.08 -40.77
CA ILE A 530 12.27 23.34 -40.08
C ILE A 530 11.39 24.61 -40.28
N ASN A 531 10.63 25.04 -39.25
CA ASN A 531 11.03 26.16 -38.37
C ASN A 531 10.11 26.51 -37.17
N ALA A 532 10.69 27.28 -36.25
CA ALA A 532 10.34 27.48 -34.84
C ALA A 532 9.69 28.88 -34.53
N PRO A 533 9.32 29.20 -33.26
CA PRO A 533 8.41 30.30 -32.91
C PRO A 533 9.08 31.56 -32.32
N ILE A 534 8.31 32.64 -32.12
CA ILE A 534 8.70 33.89 -31.42
C ILE A 534 7.50 34.49 -30.64
N ASP A 535 7.69 34.70 -29.33
CA ASP A 535 7.33 35.86 -28.44
C ASP A 535 5.96 36.60 -28.55
N SER A 536 5.41 37.29 -27.54
CA SER A 536 5.96 37.81 -26.26
C SER A 536 4.87 38.22 -25.23
N ASN A 537 5.21 38.20 -23.93
CA ASN A 537 5.00 39.15 -22.79
C ASN A 537 3.70 40.04 -22.70
N GLU A 538 3.27 40.68 -21.60
CA GLU A 538 3.88 41.22 -20.35
C GLU A 538 2.84 41.19 -19.17
N ALA A 539 3.12 41.65 -17.92
CA ALA A 539 4.10 41.18 -16.92
C ALA A 539 4.01 41.98 -15.57
N GLU A 540 3.30 41.48 -14.54
CA GLU A 540 3.28 42.04 -13.15
C GLU A 540 3.17 40.87 -12.14
N VAL A 541 4.22 40.41 -11.43
CA VAL A 541 5.06 41.02 -10.37
C VAL A 541 4.43 40.96 -8.97
N GLU A 542 4.81 39.96 -8.18
CA GLU A 542 5.32 40.16 -6.81
C GLU A 542 6.21 38.96 -6.38
N ASN A 543 7.53 39.22 -6.39
CA ASN A 543 8.61 38.50 -5.70
C ASN A 543 8.75 39.15 -4.29
N VAL A 544 9.41 38.66 -3.23
CA VAL A 544 10.22 37.48 -2.84
C VAL A 544 10.40 37.65 -1.29
N GLU A 545 10.53 36.66 -0.41
CA GLU A 545 11.73 35.86 -0.02
C GLU A 545 11.25 35.00 1.17
N GLU A 546 11.43 33.69 1.34
CA GLU A 546 12.47 32.71 0.98
C GLU A 546 13.61 32.54 2.00
N SER A 547 13.73 31.32 2.54
CA SER A 547 14.96 30.60 2.93
C SER A 547 14.54 29.24 3.53
N GLU A 548 14.69 28.10 2.83
CA GLU A 548 15.88 27.39 2.34
C GLU A 548 16.61 26.53 3.40
N LYS A 549 16.55 25.20 3.19
CA LYS A 549 17.67 24.31 2.78
C LYS A 549 17.16 22.86 2.76
N SER A 550 17.10 22.12 1.65
CA SER A 550 18.07 21.76 0.58
C SER A 550 18.84 20.45 0.86
N GLY A 551 18.99 19.62 -0.17
CA GLY A 551 19.59 18.28 -0.04
C GLY A 551 19.29 17.30 -1.18
N SER A 552 19.59 17.68 -2.44
CA SER A 552 19.51 16.76 -3.59
C SER A 552 20.89 16.44 -4.17
N SER A 553 21.19 15.16 -4.37
CA SER A 553 22.35 14.71 -5.15
C SER A 553 21.99 14.57 -6.64
N SER A 554 22.82 15.11 -7.53
CA SER A 554 22.72 14.88 -8.98
C SER A 554 23.88 14.02 -9.50
N ILE A 555 23.56 13.21 -10.52
CA ILE A 555 24.44 12.26 -11.22
C ILE A 555 24.64 12.78 -12.65
N GLU A 556 25.85 12.67 -13.20
CA GLU A 556 26.14 12.97 -14.62
C GLU A 556 27.16 11.98 -15.22
N PRO A 557 27.37 11.90 -16.56
CA PRO A 557 26.97 10.67 -17.25
C PRO A 557 28.05 9.97 -18.11
N SER A 558 27.75 8.75 -18.54
CA SER A 558 28.61 7.87 -19.34
C SER A 558 28.44 8.02 -20.88
N PRO A 559 29.49 7.84 -21.71
CA PRO A 559 29.45 8.04 -23.16
C PRO A 559 28.98 6.81 -23.98
N LYS A 560 28.48 7.06 -25.20
CA LYS A 560 27.92 6.08 -26.14
C LYS A 560 29.00 5.33 -26.95
N THR A 561 28.84 4.02 -27.16
CA THR A 561 29.62 3.22 -28.14
C THR A 561 28.78 2.76 -29.34
N ARG A 562 29.39 2.77 -30.53
CA ARG A 562 28.78 2.37 -31.81
C ARG A 562 28.60 0.85 -31.93
N ARG A 563 27.47 0.41 -32.50
CA ARG A 563 27.34 -0.92 -33.16
C ARG A 563 27.56 -0.79 -34.68
N ARG A 564 28.19 -1.79 -35.29
CA ARG A 564 28.19 -2.04 -36.75
C ARG A 564 27.26 -3.23 -37.07
N PRO A 565 26.65 -3.28 -38.26
CA PRO A 565 25.83 -4.42 -38.69
C PRO A 565 26.66 -5.55 -39.31
N ARG A 566 26.10 -6.76 -39.37
CA ARG A 566 26.56 -7.82 -40.28
C ARG A 566 25.39 -8.70 -40.71
N LYS A 567 25.12 -8.74 -42.02
CA LYS A 567 24.61 -9.95 -42.69
C LYS A 567 25.84 -10.75 -43.14
N VAL A 568 25.88 -12.04 -42.83
CA VAL A 568 25.77 -13.21 -43.73
C VAL A 568 25.36 -14.36 -42.82
#